data_AF-A0A3S2BJ33-F1
#
_entry.id   AF-A0A3S2BJ33-F1
#
_cell.length_a   1.000
_cell.length_b   1.000
_cell.length_c   1.000
_cell.angle_alpha   90.00
_cell.angle_beta   90.00
_cell.angle_gamma   90.00
#
_symmetry.space_group_name_H-M   'P 1'
#
loop_
_entity.id
_entity.type
_entity.pdbx_description
1 polymer ?
#
loop_
_entity_poly.entity_id
_entity_poly.type
_entity_poly.pdbx_seq_one_letter_code
_entity_poly.pdbx_strand_id
1 'polypeptide(L)' 'GQAGGGLVNVTLTGKFEMKSLKIDPSLFKEDDVEILEDLVLAAHNDAKTKVEQIMQEKTKALTAGLPIPPGMKLPF' A
#
# COMPACT_ATOMS: atom_id res chain seq x y z
N GLY A 1 -0.33 -4.71 2.09
CA GLY A 1 -1.29 -4.23 3.07
C GLY A 1 -2.09 -5.38 3.63
N GLN A 2 -2.68 -5.20 4.80
CA GLN A 2 -3.46 -6.24 5.46
C GLN A 2 -4.67 -5.67 6.19
N ALA A 3 -5.69 -6.49 6.40
CA ALA A 3 -6.85 -6.18 7.22
C ALA A 3 -7.30 -7.41 8.02
N GLY A 4 -8.15 -7.20 9.03
CA GLY A 4 -8.73 -8.28 9.83
C GLY A 4 -7.69 -9.13 10.55
N GLY A 5 -6.61 -8.54 11.05
CA GLY A 5 -5.53 -9.30 11.70
C GLY A 5 -4.70 -10.18 10.75
N GLY A 6 -4.75 -9.93 9.44
CA GLY A 6 -4.04 -10.71 8.44
C GLY A 6 -4.92 -11.73 7.71
N LEU A 7 -6.23 -11.73 7.94
CA LEU A 7 -7.19 -12.55 7.18
C LEU A 7 -7.24 -12.13 5.70
N VAL A 8 -6.99 -10.86 5.39
CA VAL A 8 -6.81 -10.38 4.02
C VAL A 8 -5.44 -9.73 3.88
N ASN A 9 -4.67 -10.17 2.88
CA ASN A 9 -3.36 -9.62 2.53
C ASN A 9 -3.30 -9.23 1.06
N VAL A 10 -2.83 -8.01 0.78
CA VAL A 10 -2.68 -7.44 -0.56
C VAL A 10 -1.23 -7.05 -0.80
N THR A 11 -0.69 -7.40 -1.96
CA THR A 11 0.61 -6.88 -2.45
C THR A 11 0.36 -5.91 -3.57
N LEU A 12 0.85 -4.66 -3.42
CA LEU A 12 0.86 -3.67 -4.49
C LEU A 12 2.29 -3.44 -4.97
N THR A 13 2.45 -3.13 -6.25
CA THR A 13 3.70 -2.60 -6.79
C THR A 13 3.83 -1.10 -6.50
N GLY A 14 5.01 -0.51 -6.73
CA GLY A 14 5.21 0.94 -6.66
C GLY A 14 4.39 1.75 -7.68
N LYS A 15 3.73 1.08 -8.63
CA LYS A 15 2.80 1.68 -9.60
C LYS A 15 1.34 1.49 -9.21
N PHE A 16 1.06 1.08 -7.97
CA PHE A 16 -0.27 0.73 -7.46
C PHE A 16 -0.94 -0.46 -8.15
N GLU A 17 -0.20 -1.27 -8.91
CA GLU A 17 -0.75 -2.50 -9.50
C GLU A 17 -0.88 -3.59 -8.43
N MET A 18 -2.03 -4.26 -8.36
CA MET A 18 -2.24 -5.38 -7.45
C MET A 18 -1.56 -6.64 -7.98
N LYS A 19 -0.52 -7.08 -7.28
CA LYS A 19 0.31 -8.23 -7.66
C LYS A 19 -0.17 -9.53 -7.04
N SER A 20 -0.81 -9.47 -5.87
CA SER A 20 -1.43 -10.63 -5.21
C SER A 20 -2.51 -10.20 -4.23
N LEU A 21 -3.53 -11.05 -4.07
CA LEU A 21 -4.54 -11.00 -3.03
C LEU A 21 -4.61 -12.39 -2.38
N LYS A 22 -4.50 -12.45 -1.05
CA LYS A 22 -4.72 -13.66 -0.26
C LYS A 22 -5.83 -13.39 0.75
N ILE A 23 -6.82 -14.28 0.77
CA ILE A 23 -7.97 -14.23 1.66
C ILE A 23 -7.98 -15.54 2.44
N ASP A 24 -8.14 -15.45 3.76
CA ASP A 24 -8.27 -16.60 4.62
C ASP A 24 -9.56 -17.37 4.32
N PRO A 25 -9.52 -18.71 4.21
CA PRO A 25 -10.69 -19.52 3.87
C PRO A 25 -11.90 -19.33 4.81
N SER A 26 -11.66 -18.89 6.05
CA SER A 26 -12.72 -18.68 7.04
C SER A 26 -13.73 -17.59 6.64
N LEU A 27 -13.39 -16.72 5.68
CA LEU A 27 -14.22 -15.60 5.21
C LEU A 27 -15.16 -15.98 4.04
N PHE A 28 -15.13 -17.21 3.52
CA PHE A 28 -16.01 -17.63 2.40
C PHE A 28 -17.36 -18.20 2.86
N LYS A 29 -17.92 -17.65 3.93
CA LYS A 29 -19.28 -18.00 4.38
C LYS A 29 -20.26 -17.00 3.81
N GLU A 30 -21.48 -17.45 3.50
CA GLU A 30 -22.53 -16.58 2.93
C GLU A 30 -22.81 -15.38 3.85
N ASP A 31 -22.73 -15.57 5.16
CA ASP A 31 -22.98 -14.54 6.17
C ASP A 31 -21.82 -13.52 6.29
N ASP A 32 -20.65 -13.81 5.71
CA ASP A 32 -19.42 -13.02 5.86
C ASP A 32 -19.09 -12.16 4.61
N VAL A 33 -19.96 -12.12 3.57
CA VAL A 33 -19.66 -11.44 2.30
C VAL A 33 -19.38 -9.95 2.50
N GLU A 34 -20.22 -9.24 3.28
CA GLU A 34 -20.04 -7.80 3.57
C GLU A 34 -18.72 -7.54 4.32
N ILE A 35 -18.38 -8.42 5.25
CA ILE A 35 -17.10 -8.34 6.00
C ILE A 35 -15.93 -8.56 5.04
N LEU A 36 -16.01 -9.54 4.15
CA LEU A 36 -14.96 -9.81 3.17
C LEU A 36 -14.72 -8.60 2.25
N GLU A 37 -15.78 -7.97 1.75
CA GLU A 37 -15.68 -6.77 0.92
C GLU A 37 -14.97 -5.62 1.66
N ASP A 38 -15.38 -5.35 2.90
CA ASP A 38 -14.77 -4.33 3.75
C ASP A 38 -13.30 -4.61 4.04
N LEU A 39 -12.95 -5.86 4.33
CA LEU A 39 -11.57 -6.25 4.59
C LEU A 39 -10.68 -6.12 3.35
N VAL A 40 -11.20 -6.42 2.15
CA VAL A 40 -10.48 -6.21 0.89
C VAL A 40 -10.20 -4.72 0.65
N LEU A 41 -11.21 -3.86 0.86
CA LEU A 41 -11.05 -2.41 0.76
C LEU A 41 -10.01 -1.89 1.75
N ALA A 42 -10.10 -2.30 3.02
CA ALA A 42 -9.16 -1.91 4.06
C ALA A 42 -7.72 -2.36 3.75
N ALA A 43 -7.53 -3.62 3.32
CA ALA A 43 -6.21 -4.16 3.01
C ALA A 43 -5.57 -3.47 1.80
N HIS A 44 -6.37 -3.10 0.78
CA HIS A 44 -5.91 -2.32 -0.36
C HIS A 44 -5.46 -0.91 0.07
N ASN A 45 -6.28 -0.21 0.85
CA ASN A 45 -5.94 1.14 1.33
C ASN A 45 -4.68 1.15 2.20
N ASP A 46 -4.54 0.19 3.11
CA ASP A 46 -3.31 0.00 3.90
C ASP A 46 -2.09 -0.26 2.99
N ALA A 47 -2.25 -1.07 1.95
CA ALA A 47 -1.17 -1.30 0.97
C ALA A 47 -0.81 -0.02 0.21
N LYS A 48 -1.80 0.76 -0.21
CA LYS A 48 -1.61 2.03 -0.94
C LYS A 48 -0.85 3.04 -0.10
N THR A 49 -1.26 3.24 1.16
CA THR A 49 -0.57 4.15 2.09
C THR A 49 0.88 3.75 2.31
N LYS A 50 1.17 2.44 2.42
CA LYS A 50 2.55 1.93 2.51
C LYS A 50 3.37 2.23 1.25
N VAL A 51 2.78 2.07 0.06
CA VAL A 51 3.45 2.42 -1.20
C VAL A 51 3.77 3.92 -1.25
N GLU A 52 2.83 4.79 -0.89
CA GLU A 52 3.03 6.24 -0.84
C GLU A 52 4.17 6.63 0.11
N GLN A 53 4.22 6.02 1.30
CA GLN A 53 5.29 6.22 2.28
C GLN A 53 6.65 5.80 1.71
N ILE A 54 6.75 4.60 1.12
CA ILE A 54 7.98 4.10 0.49
C ILE A 54 8.44 5.05 -0.63
N MET A 55 7.52 5.53 -1.46
CA MET A 55 7.84 6.48 -2.54
C MET A 55 8.41 7.79 -1.98
N GLN A 56 7.79 8.35 -0.94
CA GLN A 56 8.30 9.56 -0.28
C GLN A 56 9.69 9.34 0.34
N GLU A 57 9.91 8.21 1.00
CA GLU A 57 11.21 7.84 1.57
C GLU A 57 12.29 7.70 0.51
N LYS A 58 11.98 7.04 -0.61
CA LYS A 58 12.93 6.89 -1.74
C LYS A 58 13.26 8.23 -2.38
N THR A 59 12.26 9.09 -2.60
CA THR A 59 12.52 10.44 -3.11
C THR A 59 13.40 11.25 -2.16
N LYS A 60 13.12 11.23 -0.85
CA LYS A 60 13.96 11.90 0.16
C LYS A 60 15.39 11.34 0.19
N ALA A 61 15.56 10.03 0.09
CA ALA A 61 16.88 9.40 0.08
C ALA A 61 17.69 9.80 -1.17
N LEU A 62 17.04 9.88 -2.34
CA LEU A 62 17.67 10.31 -3.57
C LEU A 62 18.08 11.79 -3.52
N THR A 63 17.25 12.67 -2.95
CA THR A 63 17.55 14.10 -2.85
C THR A 63 18.58 14.42 -1.78
N ALA A 64 18.68 13.62 -0.71
CA ALA A 64 19.67 13.79 0.35
C ALA A 64 21.12 13.57 -0.12
N GLY A 65 21.33 12.79 -1.19
CA GLY A 65 22.65 12.55 -1.79
C GLY A 65 23.04 13.53 -2.91
N LEU A 66 22.13 14.41 -3.32
CA LEU A 66 22.39 15.37 -4.38
C LEU A 66 22.95 16.68 -3.80
N PRO A 67 24.05 17.24 -4.33
CA PRO A 67 24.48 18.58 -3.98
C PRO A 67 23.51 19.58 -4.62
N ILE A 68 22.36 19.81 -3.98
CA ILE A 68 21.36 20.75 -4.48
C ILE A 68 21.90 22.18 -4.26
N PRO A 69 22.15 22.96 -5.33
CA PRO A 69 22.62 24.33 -5.19
C PRO A 69 21.59 25.19 -4.45
N PRO A 70 22.02 26.18 -3.64
CA PRO A 70 21.11 27.08 -2.95
C PRO A 70 20.15 27.76 -3.95
N GLY A 71 18.83 27.64 -3.73
CA GLY A 71 17.80 28.27 -4.55
C GLY A 71 17.12 27.39 -5.61
N MET A 72 17.57 26.13 -5.80
CA MET A 72 16.89 25.21 -6.71
C MET A 72 15.68 24.56 -6.04
N LYS A 73 14.46 24.95 -6.45
CA LYS A 73 13.21 24.25 -6.10
C LYS A 73 13.11 23.00 -6.97
N LEU A 74 13.01 21.84 -6.33
CA LEU A 74 12.77 20.59 -7.03
C LEU A 74 11.29 20.52 -7.49
N PRO A 75 11.02 20.10 -8.75
CA PRO A 75 9.68 20.15 -9.34
C PRO A 75 8.87 18.88 -9.03
N PHE A 76 8.69 18.57 -7.75
CA PHE A 76 7.85 17.47 -7.30
C PHE A 76 7.06 17.81 -6.05
#